data_AF-A0A836RKY4-F1
#
_entry.id   AF-A0A836RKY4-F1
#
_cell.length_a   1.000
_cell.length_b   1.000
_cell.length_c   1.000
_cell.angle_alpha   90.00
_cell.angle_beta   90.00
_cell.angle_gamma   90.00
#
_symmetry.space_group_name_H-M   'P 1'
#
loop_
_entity.id
_entity.type
_entity.pdbx_description
1 polymer ?
#
loop_
_entity_poly.entity_id
_entity_poly.type
_entity_poly.pdbx_seq_one_letter_code
_entity_poly.pdbx_strand_id
1 'polypeptide(L)'
;DMDGVLDVDDLPDEIAPLASGDGGDGGLLPAQAGTDALIGRPLSEVGKYYIQRALELTNGKREEAASLLGIGERTLYRKIKEYGLR
;
A
#
# COMPACT_ATOMS: atom_id res chain seq x y z
N ASP A 1 -16.88 4.76 22.57
CA ASP A 1 -17.18 4.06 21.33
C ASP A 1 -17.23 2.55 21.57
N MET A 2 -18.22 1.81 21.02
CA MET A 2 -18.49 0.38 21.33
C MET A 2 -19.14 -0.47 20.22
N ASP A 3 -19.40 0.05 19.02
CA ASP A 3 -20.07 -0.74 17.95
C ASP A 3 -19.10 -1.43 16.97
N GLY A 4 -17.82 -1.07 17.01
CA GLY A 4 -16.75 -1.72 16.26
C GLY A 4 -16.68 -1.33 14.78
N VAL A 5 -17.39 -0.28 14.36
CA VAL A 5 -17.32 0.27 13.00
C VAL A 5 -16.56 1.58 13.06
N LEU A 6 -15.48 1.70 12.27
CA LEU A 6 -14.73 2.95 12.19
C LEU A 6 -15.51 3.95 11.35
N ASP A 7 -16.06 5.00 11.96
CA ASP A 7 -16.85 6.02 11.27
C ASP A 7 -16.40 7.46 11.56
N VAL A 8 -17.22 8.44 11.17
CA VAL A 8 -16.90 9.87 11.28
C VAL A 8 -16.89 10.37 12.72
N ASP A 9 -17.53 9.65 13.65
CA ASP A 9 -17.62 10.04 15.06
C ASP A 9 -16.35 9.64 15.83
N ASP A 10 -15.48 8.80 15.24
CA ASP A 10 -14.17 8.41 15.79
C ASP A 10 -13.04 9.41 15.47
N LEU A 11 -13.28 10.39 14.60
CA LEU A 11 -12.26 11.36 14.23
C LEU A 11 -12.09 12.41 15.33
N PRO A 12 -10.85 12.71 15.77
CA PRO A 12 -10.61 13.81 16.70
C PRO A 12 -11.11 15.14 16.14
N ASP A 13 -11.59 16.01 17.03
CA ASP A 13 -12.24 17.30 16.73
C ASP A 13 -11.44 18.17 15.74
N GLU A 14 -10.11 17.99 15.67
CA GLU A 14 -9.19 18.70 14.80
C GLU A 14 -9.35 18.36 13.29
N ILE A 15 -9.84 17.17 12.94
CA ILE A 15 -10.01 16.71 11.54
C ILE A 15 -11.46 16.60 11.09
N ALA A 16 -12.44 16.67 12.02
CA ALA A 16 -13.87 16.72 11.71
C ALA A 16 -14.28 17.80 10.68
N PRO A 17 -13.69 19.02 10.63
CA PRO A 17 -14.08 20.05 9.66
C PRO A 17 -13.72 19.70 8.21
N LEU A 18 -12.81 18.75 7.98
CA LEU A 18 -12.39 18.33 6.63
C LEU A 18 -13.32 17.26 6.03
N ALA A 19 -14.02 16.49 6.87
CA ALA A 19 -14.92 15.42 6.44
C ALA A 19 -16.34 15.93 6.12
N SER A 20 -16.71 17.12 6.59
CA SER A 20 -18.05 17.71 6.38
C SER A 20 -18.21 18.46 5.04
N GLY A 21 -17.26 18.29 4.12
CA GLY A 21 -17.29 18.89 2.78
C GLY A 21 -18.22 18.12 1.83
N ASP A 22 -19.47 18.56 1.79
CA ASP A 22 -20.46 18.50 0.69
C ASP A 22 -20.17 17.61 -0.53
N GLY A 23 -21.09 16.69 -0.82
CA GLY A 23 -21.09 15.78 -1.97
C GLY A 23 -21.19 16.46 -3.34
N GLY A 24 -20.12 17.14 -3.74
CA GLY A 24 -19.95 17.73 -5.06
C GLY A 24 -19.18 16.80 -6.00
N ASP A 25 -19.82 16.47 -7.12
CA ASP A 25 -19.26 15.96 -8.37
C ASP A 25 -17.91 16.62 -8.69
N GLY A 26 -16.83 16.02 -8.20
CA GLY A 26 -15.46 16.51 -8.34
C GLY A 26 -14.72 15.57 -9.28
N GLY A 27 -14.65 15.96 -10.55
CA GLY A 27 -14.06 15.18 -11.63
C GLY A 27 -12.87 14.34 -11.21
N LEU A 28 -12.94 13.05 -11.54
CA LEU A 28 -11.87 12.07 -11.41
C LEU A 28 -10.66 12.54 -12.22
N LEU A 29 -9.90 13.48 -11.65
CA LEU A 29 -8.48 13.59 -11.91
C LEU A 29 -7.94 12.18 -11.72
N PRO A 30 -7.13 11.63 -12.64
CA PRO A 30 -6.49 10.35 -12.40
C PRO A 30 -5.59 10.57 -11.19
N ALA A 31 -6.11 10.22 -10.01
CA ALA A 31 -5.36 10.20 -8.79
C ALA A 31 -4.11 9.40 -9.14
N GLN A 32 -2.95 10.04 -9.04
CA GLN A 32 -1.71 9.31 -9.01
C GLN A 32 -1.92 8.26 -7.92
N ALA A 33 -2.12 7.02 -8.35
CA ALA A 33 -2.67 5.96 -7.54
C ALA A 33 -1.82 5.84 -6.28
N GLY A 34 -2.32 6.43 -5.18
CA GLY A 34 -1.66 6.37 -3.90
C GLY A 34 -1.66 4.94 -3.37
N THR A 35 -1.21 4.77 -2.14
CA THR A 35 -1.31 3.48 -1.44
C THR A 35 -2.73 2.91 -1.43
N ASP A 36 -3.74 3.77 -1.55
CA ASP A 36 -5.16 3.43 -1.61
C ASP A 36 -5.52 2.50 -2.77
N ALA A 37 -4.79 2.55 -3.88
CA ALA A 37 -5.03 1.65 -5.01
C ALA A 37 -4.67 0.17 -4.73
N LEU A 38 -3.97 -0.08 -3.62
CA LEU A 38 -3.63 -1.43 -3.15
C LEU A 38 -4.68 -1.99 -2.17
N ILE A 39 -5.60 -1.16 -1.67
CA ILE A 39 -6.66 -1.59 -0.76
C ILE A 39 -7.64 -2.50 -1.51
N GLY A 40 -8.03 -3.63 -0.89
CA GLY A 40 -8.93 -4.61 -1.47
C GLY A 40 -8.30 -5.55 -2.50
N ARG A 41 -7.01 -5.37 -2.85
CA ARG A 41 -6.27 -6.30 -3.71
C ARG A 41 -5.78 -7.53 -2.94
N PRO A 42 -5.61 -8.68 -3.60
CA PRO A 42 -5.04 -9.85 -2.96
C PRO A 42 -3.60 -9.58 -2.52
N LEU A 43 -3.23 -10.14 -1.36
CA LEU A 43 -1.91 -9.95 -0.76
C LEU A 43 -0.75 -10.38 -1.69
N SER A 44 -1.00 -11.32 -2.61
CA SER A 44 -0.05 -11.73 -3.63
C SER A 44 0.30 -10.60 -4.61
N GLU A 45 -0.69 -9.85 -5.08
CA GLU A 45 -0.49 -8.70 -5.98
C GLU A 45 0.20 -7.55 -5.27
N VAL A 46 -0.27 -7.25 -4.06
CA VAL A 46 0.31 -6.20 -3.22
C VAL A 46 1.78 -6.54 -2.91
N GLY A 47 2.06 -7.77 -2.52
CA GLY A 47 3.41 -8.25 -2.25
C GLY A 47 4.31 -8.23 -3.49
N LYS A 48 3.78 -8.58 -4.67
CA LYS A 48 4.53 -8.48 -5.94
C LYS A 48 4.93 -7.03 -6.23
N TYR A 49 3.99 -6.10 -6.07
CA TYR A 49 4.25 -4.67 -6.27
C TYR A 49 5.36 -4.15 -5.33
N TYR A 50 5.27 -4.47 -4.04
CA TYR A 50 6.30 -4.04 -3.07
C TYR A 50 7.67 -4.65 -3.34
N ILE A 51 7.74 -5.92 -3.73
CA ILE A 51 9.02 -6.56 -4.08
C ILE A 51 9.65 -5.90 -5.31
N GLN A 52 8.86 -5.65 -6.34
CA GLN A 52 9.34 -4.95 -7.52
C GLN A 52 9.88 -3.57 -7.15
N ARG A 53 9.13 -2.81 -6.35
CA ARG A 53 9.53 -1.46 -5.94
C ARG A 53 10.80 -1.45 -5.09
N ALA A 54 10.94 -2.42 -4.18
CA ALA A 54 12.16 -2.58 -3.39
C ALA A 54 13.38 -2.90 -4.26
N LEU A 55 13.23 -3.77 -5.27
CA LEU A 55 14.32 -4.07 -6.20
C LEU A 55 14.71 -2.86 -7.04
N GLU A 56 13.73 -2.07 -7.50
CA GLU A 56 14.00 -0.81 -8.21
C GLU A 56 14.78 0.18 -7.33
N LEU A 57 14.36 0.35 -6.08
CA LEU A 57 15.00 1.25 -5.11
C LEU A 57 16.44 0.83 -4.76
N THR A 58 16.70 -0.47 -4.70
CA THR A 58 18.04 -1.00 -4.37
C THR A 58 18.88 -1.30 -5.59
N ASN A 59 18.46 -0.91 -6.81
CA ASN A 59 19.14 -1.23 -8.06
C ASN A 59 19.43 -2.74 -8.23
N GLY A 60 18.46 -3.59 -7.88
CA GLY A 60 18.54 -5.05 -8.03
C GLY A 60 19.36 -5.76 -6.95
N LYS A 61 19.84 -5.04 -5.92
CA LYS A 61 20.54 -5.66 -4.80
C LYS A 61 19.55 -6.39 -3.90
N ARG A 62 19.56 -7.72 -4.01
CA ARG A 62 18.62 -8.62 -3.34
C ARG A 62 18.71 -8.58 -1.81
N GLU A 63 19.92 -8.48 -1.27
CA GLU A 63 20.14 -8.38 0.19
C GLU A 63 19.52 -7.10 0.76
N GLU A 64 19.83 -5.95 0.15
CA GLU A 64 19.27 -4.66 0.57
C GLU A 64 17.74 -4.63 0.41
N ALA A 65 17.20 -5.20 -0.68
CA ALA A 65 15.75 -5.27 -0.89
C ALA A 65 15.05 -6.16 0.14
N ALA A 66 15.67 -7.28 0.51
CA ALA A 66 15.15 -8.19 1.53
C ALA A 66 15.14 -7.50 2.91
N SER A 67 16.22 -6.79 3.24
CA SER A 67 16.33 -5.99 4.46
C SER A 67 15.26 -4.89 4.51
N LEU A 68 15.05 -4.16 3.41
CA LEU A 68 14.06 -3.08 3.32
C LEU A 68 12.62 -3.59 3.49
N LEU A 69 12.32 -4.80 3.00
CA LEU A 69 11.02 -5.44 3.16
C LEU A 69 10.87 -6.20 4.49
N GLY A 70 11.93 -6.32 5.28
CA GLY A 70 11.93 -7.09 6.54
C GLY A 70 11.74 -8.60 6.33
N ILE A 71 12.13 -9.15 5.18
CA ILE A 71 12.01 -10.58 4.88
C ILE A 71 13.39 -11.23 4.71
N GLY A 72 13.49 -12.53 4.95
CA GLY A 72 14.73 -13.28 4.68
C GLY A 72 15.03 -13.37 3.18
N GLU A 73 16.32 -13.35 2.82
CA GLU A 73 16.79 -13.41 1.42
C GLU A 73 16.24 -14.63 0.66
N ARG A 74 16.18 -15.81 1.31
CA ARG A 74 15.59 -17.04 0.73
C ARG A 74 14.12 -16.85 0.36
N THR A 75 13.37 -16.11 1.18
CA THR A 75 11.95 -15.81 0.93
C THR A 75 11.80 -14.84 -0.22
N LEU A 76 12.63 -13.78 -0.26
CA LEU A 76 12.67 -12.84 -1.37
C LEU A 76 12.96 -13.58 -2.69
N TYR A 77 14.01 -14.41 -2.72
CA TYR A 77 14.37 -15.19 -3.91
C TYR A 77 13.22 -16.09 -4.40
N ARG A 78 12.55 -16.79 -3.48
CA ARG A 78 11.39 -17.63 -3.83
C ARG A 78 10.27 -16.81 -4.46
N LYS A 79 9.94 -15.66 -3.88
CA LYS A 79 8.91 -14.74 -4.39
C LYS A 79 9.28 -14.13 -5.74
N ILE A 80 10.54 -13.73 -5.94
CA ILE A 80 11.03 -13.25 -7.24
C ILE A 80 10.81 -14.31 -8.33
N LYS A 81 11.16 -15.57 -8.04
CA LYS A 81 10.96 -16.70 -8.96
C LYS A 81 9.47 -16.98 -9.22
N GLU A 82 8.66 -16.97 -8.18
CA GLU A 82 7.20 -17.20 -8.26
C GLU A 82 6.50 -16.13 -9.10
N TYR A 83 6.91 -14.86 -8.95
CA TYR A 83 6.31 -13.73 -9.64
C TYR A 83 6.95 -13.40 -11.01
N GLY A 84 8.01 -14.11 -11.38
CA GLY A 84 8.74 -13.90 -12.64
C GLY A 84 9.44 -12.54 -12.71
N LEU A 85 9.85 -11.98 -11.57
CA LEU A 85 10.55 -10.71 -11.48
C LEU A 85 12.04 -10.91 -11.83
N ARG A 86 12.66 -9.93 -12.49
CA ARG A 86 14.08 -9.96 -12.90
C ARG A 86 14.80 -8.72 -12.40
#